data_AF-A0A354YE62-F1
#
_entry.id   AF-A0A354YE62-F1
#
_cell.length_a   1.000
_cell.length_b   1.000
_cell.length_c   1.000
_cell.angle_alpha   90.00
_cell.angle_beta   90.00
_cell.angle_gamma   90.00
#
_symmetry.space_group_name_H-M   'P 1'
#
loop_
_entity.id
_entity.type
_entity.pdbx_description
1 polymer ?
#
loop_
_entity_poly.entity_id
_entity_poly.type
_entity_poly.pdbx_seq_one_letter_code
_entity_poly.pdbx_strand_id
1 'polypeptide(L)'
;MVRPSFIAASALLFAAQALAADPEPGAVPDLAAEVNPFIGTTNGGNVYPGPTMPFGMVAFSPEQTALPGKRFAFAAPGGYEWRANGVRGFSLTHVSGTGCAGASGDIPIMPVTIPVEISPSSVEAGMRYSSILDHAKEQASPGAYSLTLDNGVAVSLGASLRTAVGRFSFPDGKPANLLFRTSDSEVGSTDSSIRIDAASRTVSGSVTSGNFCGYLAEDRRESYYTLHFVAEFDQPFQVGGTWKDDGVQNGATQGGGGTSYGTRGHPPAGKGAGGWISFAPGQAGAVNVRIGISYVDAAGARANLDQESPAGTTLEATQAATRAAWNRTLGQVRIDGGTPDLRTVFYTALYHALLEPGLYSDADGRYRGFDGAVHRLSAGQGAQYANYSGWDVYRSQLQLVTLLDPQ
;
A
#
# COMPACT_ATOMS: atom_id res chain seq x y z
N MET A 1 58.29 -51.31 -55.10
CA MET A 1 58.08 -51.38 -53.64
C MET A 1 57.98 -49.95 -53.11
N VAL A 2 57.27 -49.77 -52.00
CA VAL A 2 56.93 -48.50 -51.30
C VAL A 2 55.61 -47.85 -51.75
N ARG A 3 54.56 -48.16 -50.98
CA ARG A 3 53.26 -47.46 -50.92
C ARG A 3 53.43 -46.14 -50.15
N PRO A 4 52.81 -45.03 -50.58
CA PRO A 4 52.67 -43.85 -49.73
C PRO A 4 51.43 -43.99 -48.82
N SER A 5 51.64 -43.78 -47.52
CA SER A 5 50.62 -43.77 -46.48
C SER A 5 49.90 -42.41 -46.47
N PHE A 6 48.57 -42.43 -46.57
CA PHE A 6 47.70 -41.28 -46.31
C PHE A 6 47.52 -41.13 -44.79
N ILE A 7 47.88 -39.96 -44.25
CA ILE A 7 47.54 -39.55 -42.89
C ILE A 7 46.24 -38.73 -42.96
N ALA A 8 45.17 -39.28 -42.40
CA ALA A 8 43.90 -38.57 -42.22
C ALA A 8 43.99 -37.63 -41.02
N ALA A 9 43.74 -36.34 -41.24
CA ALA A 9 43.61 -35.34 -40.19
C ALA A 9 42.18 -35.38 -39.61
N SER A 10 42.03 -35.86 -38.38
CA SER A 10 40.79 -35.76 -37.62
C SER A 10 40.67 -34.37 -36.98
N ALA A 11 39.70 -33.58 -37.45
CA ALA A 11 39.29 -32.34 -36.80
C ALA A 11 38.45 -32.65 -35.56
N LEU A 12 38.97 -32.33 -34.37
CA LEU A 12 38.24 -32.35 -33.10
C LEU A 12 37.38 -31.09 -33.00
N LEU A 13 36.06 -31.23 -33.13
CA LEU A 13 35.10 -30.20 -32.72
C LEU A 13 35.07 -30.13 -31.19
N PHE A 14 35.57 -29.02 -30.63
CA PHE A 14 35.29 -28.66 -29.24
C PHE A 14 33.86 -28.10 -29.16
N ALA A 15 32.93 -28.92 -28.68
CA ALA A 15 31.64 -28.45 -28.20
C ALA A 15 31.87 -27.69 -26.89
N ALA A 16 31.70 -26.37 -26.91
CA ALA A 16 31.63 -25.56 -25.70
C ALA A 16 30.33 -25.90 -24.97
N GLN A 17 30.40 -26.82 -24.00
CA GLN A 17 29.34 -26.99 -23.02
C GLN A 17 29.35 -25.74 -22.12
N ALA A 18 28.31 -24.92 -22.24
CA ALA A 18 28.01 -23.92 -21.23
C ALA A 18 27.71 -24.66 -19.92
N LEU A 19 28.69 -24.71 -19.02
CA LEU A 19 28.46 -25.07 -17.63
C LEU A 19 27.51 -24.02 -17.06
N ALA A 20 26.26 -24.42 -16.81
CA ALA A 20 25.41 -23.70 -15.89
C ALA A 20 26.16 -23.64 -14.56
N ALA A 21 26.46 -22.42 -14.09
CA ALA A 21 27.06 -22.24 -12.79
C ALA A 21 26.09 -22.77 -11.74
N ASP A 22 26.54 -23.69 -10.89
CA ASP A 22 25.81 -24.07 -9.70
C ASP A 22 25.58 -22.81 -8.83
N PRO A 23 24.38 -22.61 -8.25
CA PRO A 23 24.13 -21.48 -7.38
C PRO A 23 25.09 -21.53 -6.18
N GLU A 24 25.65 -20.37 -5.80
CA GLU A 24 26.58 -20.31 -4.68
C GLU A 24 25.98 -20.91 -3.40
N PRO A 25 26.68 -21.83 -2.72
CA PRO A 25 26.25 -22.36 -1.45
C PRO A 25 26.26 -21.23 -0.40
N GLY A 26 25.07 -20.70 -0.09
CA GLY A 26 24.89 -19.60 0.86
C GLY A 26 23.84 -18.56 0.48
N ALA A 27 23.32 -18.58 -0.76
CA ALA A 27 22.23 -17.68 -1.14
C ALA A 27 20.92 -18.06 -0.41
N VAL A 28 20.32 -17.11 0.32
CA VAL A 28 18.97 -17.27 0.87
C VAL A 28 18.01 -17.48 -0.31
N PRO A 29 17.23 -18.59 -0.35
CA PRO A 29 16.29 -18.82 -1.44
C PRO A 29 15.28 -17.67 -1.55
N ASP A 30 14.98 -17.25 -2.79
CA ASP A 30 14.02 -16.18 -3.06
C ASP A 30 12.58 -16.71 -3.01
N LEU A 31 12.15 -17.12 -1.82
CA LEU A 31 10.81 -17.68 -1.56
C LEU A 31 9.69 -16.66 -1.78
N ALA A 32 9.98 -15.36 -1.70
CA ALA A 32 9.07 -14.31 -2.06
C ALA A 32 8.62 -14.38 -3.54
N ALA A 33 9.43 -15.00 -4.42
CA ALA A 33 9.05 -15.24 -5.81
C ALA A 33 7.93 -16.28 -5.98
N GLU A 34 7.68 -17.11 -4.95
CA GLU A 34 6.60 -18.10 -4.93
C GLU A 34 5.28 -17.48 -4.45
N VAL A 35 5.25 -16.23 -4.00
CA VAL A 35 4.04 -15.58 -3.49
C VAL A 35 3.30 -14.88 -4.63
N ASN A 36 1.99 -15.10 -4.70
CA ASN A 36 1.09 -14.33 -5.56
C ASN A 36 0.09 -13.52 -4.70
N PRO A 37 0.35 -12.22 -4.45
CA PRO A 37 -0.54 -11.38 -3.64
C PRO A 37 -1.96 -11.21 -4.18
N PHE A 38 -2.23 -11.60 -5.43
CA PHE A 38 -3.58 -11.55 -5.99
C PHE A 38 -4.46 -12.73 -5.56
N ILE A 39 -3.90 -13.85 -5.08
CA ILE A 39 -4.71 -14.96 -4.58
C ILE A 39 -5.48 -14.49 -3.34
N GLY A 40 -6.80 -14.65 -3.32
CA GLY A 40 -7.65 -14.15 -2.24
C GLY A 40 -8.24 -12.76 -2.48
N THR A 41 -7.79 -12.02 -3.50
CA THR A 41 -8.40 -10.73 -3.88
C THR A 41 -9.75 -10.88 -4.58
N THR A 42 -10.25 -12.11 -4.72
CA THR A 42 -11.61 -12.39 -5.19
C THR A 42 -12.19 -13.59 -4.43
N ASN A 43 -13.45 -13.91 -4.70
CA ASN A 43 -14.18 -15.01 -4.05
C ASN A 43 -14.23 -14.90 -2.51
N GLY A 44 -14.17 -13.68 -1.98
CA GLY A 44 -14.36 -13.40 -0.55
C GLY A 44 -13.14 -13.63 0.33
N GLY A 45 -11.93 -13.71 -0.25
CA GLY A 45 -10.70 -13.67 0.54
C GLY A 45 -10.41 -12.30 1.13
N ASN A 46 -10.84 -11.21 0.48
CA ASN A 46 -10.77 -9.82 0.99
C ASN A 46 -9.36 -9.40 1.45
N VAL A 47 -8.33 -9.83 0.72
CA VAL A 47 -6.94 -9.39 0.93
C VAL A 47 -6.59 -8.26 -0.05
N TYR A 48 -5.44 -7.62 0.18
CA TYR A 48 -4.93 -6.55 -0.66
C TYR A 48 -3.59 -6.93 -1.33
N PRO A 49 -3.33 -6.47 -2.57
CA PRO A 49 -2.12 -6.86 -3.30
C PRO A 49 -0.90 -5.94 -3.08
N GLY A 50 -1.08 -4.79 -2.42
CA GLY A 50 -0.01 -3.81 -2.25
C GLY A 50 1.12 -4.24 -1.30
N PRO A 51 2.29 -3.57 -1.38
CA PRO A 51 3.43 -3.82 -0.52
C PRO A 51 3.15 -3.59 0.96
N THR A 52 3.63 -4.52 1.78
CA THR A 52 3.77 -4.40 3.23
C THR A 52 4.97 -5.24 3.70
N MET A 53 5.53 -4.90 4.85
CA MET A 53 6.48 -5.76 5.59
C MET A 53 5.70 -6.85 6.36
N PRO A 54 6.32 -7.97 6.75
CA PRO A 54 5.72 -8.88 7.73
C PRO A 54 5.24 -8.09 8.96
N PHE A 55 3.95 -8.22 9.29
CA PHE A 55 3.29 -7.48 10.38
C PHE A 55 3.45 -5.95 10.35
N GLY A 56 3.63 -5.35 9.16
CA GLY A 56 3.83 -3.91 8.99
C GLY A 56 2.62 -3.05 9.41
N MET A 57 2.88 -1.77 9.72
CA MET A 57 1.84 -0.76 9.95
C MET A 57 1.32 -0.22 8.61
N VAL A 58 2.21 -0.05 7.63
CA VAL A 58 1.90 0.43 6.29
C VAL A 58 1.53 -0.72 5.37
N ALA A 59 0.41 -0.58 4.68
CA ALA A 59 0.02 -1.40 3.54
C ALA A 59 -0.34 -0.46 2.38
N PHE A 60 0.64 -0.08 1.55
CA PHE A 60 0.46 0.93 0.51
C PHE A 60 -0.14 0.29 -0.75
N SER A 61 -1.46 0.15 -0.79
CA SER A 61 -2.17 -0.68 -1.78
C SER A 61 -3.21 0.11 -2.57
N PRO A 62 -3.59 -0.32 -3.79
CA PRO A 62 -4.74 0.22 -4.50
C PRO A 62 -6.02 0.14 -3.68
N GLU A 63 -6.73 1.25 -3.66
CA GLU A 63 -8.08 1.40 -3.14
C GLU A 63 -9.03 1.48 -4.35
N GLN A 64 -9.84 0.45 -4.53
CA GLN A 64 -10.72 0.29 -5.68
C GLN A 64 -12.00 1.14 -5.53
N THR A 65 -12.63 1.39 -6.66
CA THR A 65 -13.97 1.95 -6.70
C THR A 65 -14.99 0.89 -6.26
N ALA A 66 -16.22 1.32 -5.97
CA ALA A 66 -17.30 0.38 -5.66
C ALA A 66 -17.47 -0.68 -6.75
N LEU A 67 -17.71 -1.92 -6.34
CA LEU A 67 -17.91 -3.03 -7.26
C LEU A 67 -19.12 -2.77 -8.18
N PRO A 68 -18.96 -2.88 -9.52
CA PRO A 68 -20.06 -2.68 -10.45
C PRO A 68 -21.27 -3.58 -10.14
N GLY A 69 -22.46 -2.98 -10.10
CA GLY A 69 -23.71 -3.71 -9.84
C GLY A 69 -23.88 -4.22 -8.40
N LYS A 70 -22.99 -3.84 -7.46
CA LYS A 70 -23.16 -4.12 -6.04
C LYS A 70 -23.81 -2.94 -5.31
N ARG A 71 -24.42 -3.25 -4.16
CA ARG A 71 -25.19 -2.29 -3.35
C ARG A 71 -24.30 -1.33 -2.55
N PHE A 72 -23.07 -1.72 -2.25
CA PHE A 72 -22.14 -0.93 -1.44
C PHE A 72 -21.48 0.15 -2.30
N ALA A 73 -21.43 1.38 -1.79
CA ALA A 73 -20.89 2.55 -2.49
C ALA A 73 -19.40 2.81 -2.19
N PHE A 74 -18.73 1.84 -1.60
CA PHE A 74 -17.32 1.87 -1.23
C PHE A 74 -16.62 0.60 -1.73
N ALA A 75 -15.30 0.50 -1.56
CA ALA A 75 -14.52 -0.66 -2.01
C ALA A 75 -14.97 -1.98 -1.34
N ALA A 76 -14.52 -3.11 -1.87
CA ALA A 76 -14.68 -4.36 -1.13
C ALA A 76 -13.81 -4.34 0.14
N PRO A 77 -14.16 -5.11 1.19
CA PRO A 77 -13.31 -5.24 2.37
C PRO A 77 -11.85 -5.54 1.99
N GLY A 78 -10.93 -4.84 2.63
CA GLY A 78 -9.51 -4.88 2.28
C GLY A 78 -9.16 -3.96 1.11
N GLY A 79 -10.03 -3.02 0.73
CA GLY A 79 -9.81 -1.98 -0.27
C GLY A 79 -9.73 -2.46 -1.73
N TYR A 80 -9.63 -3.76 -1.99
CA TYR A 80 -9.39 -4.31 -3.34
C TYR A 80 -10.24 -5.56 -3.62
N GLU A 81 -10.80 -5.63 -4.83
CA GLU A 81 -11.38 -6.86 -5.38
C GLU A 81 -11.04 -7.01 -6.85
N TRP A 82 -10.55 -8.17 -7.26
CA TRP A 82 -10.01 -8.41 -8.61
C TRP A 82 -11.00 -8.12 -9.75
N ARG A 83 -12.31 -8.16 -9.52
CA ARG A 83 -13.31 -7.86 -10.56
C ARG A 83 -13.79 -6.41 -10.51
N ALA A 84 -13.27 -5.60 -9.59
CA ALA A 84 -13.46 -4.17 -9.62
C ALA A 84 -12.82 -3.61 -10.90
N ASN A 85 -13.44 -2.58 -11.46
CA ASN A 85 -13.10 -2.05 -12.78
C ASN A 85 -12.28 -0.76 -12.71
N GLY A 86 -11.98 -0.23 -11.53
CA GLY A 86 -11.26 1.02 -11.41
C GLY A 86 -10.70 1.32 -10.02
N VAL A 87 -9.62 2.09 -10.01
CA VAL A 87 -8.90 2.53 -8.81
C VAL A 87 -9.20 4.00 -8.52
N ARG A 88 -9.51 4.32 -7.26
CA ARG A 88 -9.79 5.69 -6.79
C ARG A 88 -8.62 6.34 -6.06
N GLY A 89 -7.57 5.57 -5.79
CA GLY A 89 -6.30 6.02 -5.22
C GLY A 89 -5.49 4.85 -4.67
N PHE A 90 -4.37 5.17 -4.04
CA PHE A 90 -3.53 4.22 -3.31
C PHE A 90 -3.47 4.68 -1.85
N SER A 91 -4.04 3.90 -0.94
CA SER A 91 -4.16 4.24 0.49
C SER A 91 -3.05 3.58 1.30
N LEU A 92 -2.74 4.18 2.45
CA LEU A 92 -1.56 3.86 3.26
C LEU A 92 -1.77 2.67 4.22
N THR A 93 -3.03 2.30 4.48
CA THR A 93 -3.44 1.28 5.44
C THR A 93 -4.52 0.38 4.85
N HIS A 94 -4.47 -0.92 5.14
CA HIS A 94 -5.47 -1.91 4.72
C HIS A 94 -5.60 -2.99 5.81
N VAL A 95 -6.79 -3.56 5.96
CA VAL A 95 -7.00 -4.75 6.80
C VAL A 95 -7.21 -5.99 5.91
N SER A 96 -6.50 -7.07 6.19
CA SER A 96 -6.52 -8.29 5.37
C SER A 96 -7.53 -9.33 5.89
N GLY A 97 -8.41 -9.81 5.01
CA GLY A 97 -9.22 -10.99 5.27
C GLY A 97 -10.50 -10.75 6.07
N THR A 98 -10.90 -9.50 6.27
CA THR A 98 -12.09 -9.18 7.06
C THR A 98 -13.38 -9.45 6.28
N GLY A 99 -14.43 -9.90 6.98
CA GLY A 99 -15.75 -10.14 6.38
C GLY A 99 -16.56 -8.85 6.11
N CYS A 100 -16.05 -7.70 6.50
CA CYS A 100 -16.67 -6.38 6.33
C CYS A 100 -15.60 -5.30 6.16
N ALA A 101 -15.99 -4.16 5.59
CA ALA A 101 -15.08 -3.04 5.34
C ALA A 101 -14.95 -2.10 6.56
N GLY A 102 -13.87 -1.33 6.56
CA GLY A 102 -13.54 -0.24 7.47
C GLY A 102 -12.23 -0.44 8.21
N ALA A 103 -11.97 0.42 9.19
CA ALA A 103 -10.70 0.46 9.92
C ALA A 103 -9.42 0.77 9.10
N SER A 104 -9.56 1.10 7.81
CA SER A 104 -8.43 1.25 6.90
C SER A 104 -8.79 2.06 5.64
N GLY A 105 -7.97 1.95 4.59
CA GLY A 105 -8.09 2.70 3.35
C GLY A 105 -7.65 4.15 3.49
N ASP A 106 -6.83 4.46 4.50
CA ASP A 106 -6.57 5.84 4.91
C ASP A 106 -5.70 6.60 3.90
N ILE A 107 -6.07 7.87 3.68
CA ILE A 107 -5.37 8.84 2.81
C ILE A 107 -5.10 8.29 1.39
N PRO A 108 -6.12 7.97 0.57
CA PRO A 108 -5.88 7.58 -0.81
C PRO A 108 -5.18 8.69 -1.61
N ILE A 109 -4.06 8.34 -2.23
CA ILE A 109 -3.28 9.21 -3.11
C ILE A 109 -3.58 8.83 -4.55
N MET A 110 -4.04 9.78 -5.37
CA MET A 110 -4.44 9.50 -6.76
C MET A 110 -3.75 10.44 -7.75
N PRO A 111 -2.90 9.94 -8.66
CA PRO A 111 -2.36 10.77 -9.73
C PRO A 111 -3.38 10.94 -10.85
N VAL A 112 -3.57 12.19 -11.31
CA VAL A 112 -4.50 12.52 -12.39
C VAL A 112 -3.84 13.41 -13.44
N THR A 113 -4.20 13.21 -14.70
CA THR A 113 -3.65 13.94 -15.85
C THR A 113 -4.60 14.98 -16.44
N ILE A 114 -5.51 15.48 -15.60
CA ILE A 114 -6.51 16.49 -15.93
C ILE A 114 -6.50 17.62 -14.88
N PRO A 115 -7.03 18.81 -15.20
CA PRO A 115 -7.24 19.86 -14.21
C PRO A 115 -8.22 19.47 -13.08
N VAL A 116 -8.00 20.01 -11.90
CA VAL A 116 -8.90 19.87 -10.73
C VAL A 116 -9.80 21.09 -10.66
N GLU A 117 -10.92 21.05 -11.40
CA GLU A 117 -11.86 22.17 -11.53
C GLU A 117 -13.12 22.00 -10.66
N ILE A 118 -13.47 20.74 -10.35
CA ILE A 118 -14.57 20.37 -9.47
C ILE A 118 -14.03 19.52 -8.32
N SER A 119 -14.71 19.55 -7.17
CA SER A 119 -14.27 18.81 -6.00
C SER A 119 -14.24 17.32 -6.29
N PRO A 120 -13.12 16.60 -6.03
CA PRO A 120 -13.06 15.15 -6.12
C PRO A 120 -14.07 14.38 -5.24
N SER A 121 -14.68 15.06 -4.27
CA SER A 121 -15.72 14.52 -3.39
C SER A 121 -17.14 14.90 -3.82
N SER A 122 -17.32 15.77 -4.83
CA SER A 122 -18.65 16.18 -5.30
C SER A 122 -19.38 15.03 -5.98
N VAL A 123 -20.71 15.06 -5.95
CA VAL A 123 -21.54 14.09 -6.69
C VAL A 123 -21.25 14.17 -8.19
N GLU A 124 -21.01 15.37 -8.70
CA GLU A 124 -20.75 15.63 -10.13
C GLU A 124 -19.41 15.05 -10.60
N ALA A 125 -18.42 14.93 -9.72
CA ALA A 125 -17.14 14.32 -10.06
C ALA A 125 -17.29 12.86 -10.47
N GLY A 126 -18.22 12.11 -9.86
CA GLY A 126 -18.42 10.69 -10.15
C GLY A 126 -17.09 9.93 -10.23
N MET A 127 -16.78 9.39 -11.41
CA MET A 127 -15.54 8.63 -11.68
C MET A 127 -14.41 9.47 -12.32
N ARG A 128 -14.59 10.80 -12.48
CA ARG A 128 -13.66 11.70 -13.20
C ARG A 128 -12.22 11.65 -12.69
N TYR A 129 -12.04 11.45 -11.38
CA TYR A 129 -10.74 11.38 -10.71
C TYR A 129 -10.40 9.95 -10.26
N SER A 130 -10.80 8.96 -11.04
CA SER A 130 -10.45 7.54 -10.92
C SER A 130 -9.84 7.05 -12.23
N SER A 131 -9.24 5.86 -12.22
CA SER A 131 -8.70 5.21 -13.43
C SER A 131 -9.34 3.85 -13.60
N ILE A 132 -9.63 3.46 -14.83
CA ILE A 132 -10.00 2.08 -15.18
C ILE A 132 -8.79 1.17 -14.94
N LEU A 133 -9.06 -0.05 -14.45
CA LEU A 133 -8.05 -1.06 -14.15
C LEU A 133 -7.81 -1.97 -15.37
N ASP A 134 -6.55 -2.29 -15.62
CA ASP A 134 -6.11 -3.27 -16.63
C ASP A 134 -5.07 -4.19 -15.97
N HIS A 135 -5.49 -5.40 -15.60
CA HIS A 135 -4.62 -6.35 -14.89
C HIS A 135 -3.42 -6.80 -15.73
N ALA A 136 -3.43 -6.63 -17.06
CA ALA A 136 -2.26 -6.91 -17.88
C ALA A 136 -1.13 -5.89 -17.62
N LYS A 137 -1.45 -4.75 -17.01
CA LYS A 137 -0.51 -3.68 -16.62
C LYS A 137 -0.35 -3.58 -15.10
N GLU A 138 -0.81 -4.59 -14.38
CA GLU A 138 -0.76 -4.67 -12.92
C GLU A 138 0.17 -5.80 -12.50
N GLN A 139 1.05 -5.52 -11.54
CA GLN A 139 1.99 -6.50 -11.00
C GLN A 139 2.11 -6.32 -9.49
N ALA A 140 2.19 -7.42 -8.77
CA ALA A 140 2.37 -7.45 -7.33
C ALA A 140 3.33 -8.57 -6.93
N SER A 141 4.17 -8.31 -5.94
CA SER A 141 5.03 -9.29 -5.26
C SER A 141 5.29 -8.82 -3.83
N PRO A 142 5.74 -9.69 -2.90
CA PRO A 142 6.04 -9.28 -1.54
C PRO A 142 7.01 -8.09 -1.51
N GLY A 143 6.49 -6.93 -1.06
CA GLY A 143 7.23 -5.68 -0.97
C GLY A 143 7.19 -4.76 -2.18
N ALA A 144 6.50 -5.11 -3.28
CA ALA A 144 6.36 -4.25 -4.46
C ALA A 144 4.99 -4.38 -5.13
N TYR A 145 4.44 -3.24 -5.57
CA TYR A 145 3.26 -3.18 -6.45
C TYR A 145 3.48 -2.17 -7.56
N SER A 146 2.97 -2.45 -8.76
CA SER A 146 2.96 -1.49 -9.87
C SER A 146 1.69 -1.59 -10.70
N LEU A 147 1.24 -0.45 -11.20
CA LEU A 147 0.09 -0.34 -12.10
C LEU A 147 0.33 0.79 -13.10
N THR A 148 0.05 0.56 -14.37
CA THR A 148 -0.09 1.67 -15.34
C THR A 148 -1.56 2.02 -15.49
N LEU A 149 -1.92 3.24 -15.07
CA LEU A 149 -3.27 3.77 -15.12
C LEU A 149 -3.71 4.07 -16.56
N ASP A 150 -5.03 4.07 -16.80
CA ASP A 150 -5.62 4.40 -18.10
C ASP A 150 -5.31 5.83 -18.56
N ASN A 151 -5.06 6.73 -17.60
CA ASN A 151 -4.69 8.11 -17.80
C ASN A 151 -3.22 8.29 -18.23
N GLY A 152 -2.45 7.18 -18.24
CA GLY A 152 -1.06 7.06 -18.70
C GLY A 152 0.00 7.14 -17.60
N VAL A 153 -0.39 7.35 -16.33
CA VAL A 153 0.59 7.42 -15.22
C VAL A 153 1.05 6.01 -14.84
N ALA A 154 2.35 5.80 -14.79
CA ALA A 154 2.93 4.57 -14.22
C ALA A 154 3.16 4.75 -12.71
N VAL A 155 2.59 3.86 -11.92
CA VAL A 155 2.64 3.84 -10.45
C VAL A 155 3.53 2.70 -10.01
N SER A 156 4.43 2.95 -9.05
CA SER A 156 5.22 1.91 -8.40
C SER A 156 5.34 2.20 -6.91
N LEU A 157 5.07 1.19 -6.08
CA LEU A 157 4.90 1.33 -4.63
C LEU A 157 5.84 0.38 -3.88
N GLY A 158 6.27 0.82 -2.70
CA GLY A 158 7.00 0.05 -1.70
C GLY A 158 6.61 0.50 -0.29
N ALA A 159 6.90 -0.33 0.70
CA ALA A 159 6.58 -0.06 2.10
C ALA A 159 7.65 -0.64 3.03
N SER A 160 7.97 0.11 4.09
CA SER A 160 8.71 -0.35 5.26
C SER A 160 7.72 -0.73 6.38
N LEU A 161 8.15 -0.73 7.64
CA LEU A 161 7.24 -0.98 8.76
C LEU A 161 6.26 0.16 8.94
N ARG A 162 6.70 1.42 8.85
CA ARG A 162 5.90 2.63 9.17
C ARG A 162 5.95 3.70 8.08
N THR A 163 6.66 3.45 6.99
CA THR A 163 6.76 4.38 5.87
C THR A 163 6.35 3.74 4.55
N ALA A 164 5.78 4.55 3.68
CA ALA A 164 5.48 4.21 2.30
C ALA A 164 6.43 4.96 1.36
N VAL A 165 6.82 4.34 0.25
CA VAL A 165 7.60 4.98 -0.82
C VAL A 165 6.87 4.75 -2.14
N GLY A 166 6.64 5.82 -2.89
CA GLY A 166 5.92 5.78 -4.16
C GLY A 166 6.66 6.50 -5.27
N ARG A 167 6.51 6.01 -6.49
CA ARG A 167 6.89 6.69 -7.72
C ARG A 167 5.68 6.84 -8.63
N PHE A 168 5.40 8.07 -9.05
CA PHE A 168 4.34 8.41 -10.00
C PHE A 168 4.98 9.03 -11.24
N SER A 169 4.98 8.29 -12.35
CA SER A 169 5.61 8.73 -13.59
C SER A 169 4.55 9.24 -14.56
N PHE A 170 4.46 10.55 -14.72
CA PHE A 170 3.42 11.19 -15.54
C PHE A 170 3.81 11.23 -17.02
N PRO A 171 2.84 11.06 -17.94
CA PRO A 171 3.10 11.23 -19.36
C PRO A 171 3.35 12.72 -19.69
N ASP A 172 4.25 12.96 -20.64
CA ASP A 172 4.55 14.30 -21.13
C ASP A 172 3.33 15.00 -21.76
N GLY A 173 3.33 16.33 -21.69
CA GLY A 173 2.32 17.16 -22.36
C GLY A 173 0.93 17.15 -21.74
N LYS A 174 0.74 16.46 -20.60
CA LYS A 174 -0.51 16.49 -19.82
C LYS A 174 -0.31 17.23 -18.49
N PRO A 175 -1.39 17.75 -17.87
CA PRO A 175 -1.38 18.13 -16.46
C PRO A 175 -0.82 16.99 -15.59
N ALA A 176 -0.10 17.34 -14.54
CA ALA A 176 0.42 16.37 -13.58
C ALA A 176 -0.01 16.79 -12.17
N ASN A 177 -1.08 16.18 -11.69
CA ASN A 177 -1.66 16.47 -10.38
C ASN A 177 -1.64 15.21 -9.51
N LEU A 178 -1.34 15.39 -8.23
CA LEU A 178 -1.43 14.33 -7.24
C LEU A 178 -2.45 14.73 -6.18
N LEU A 179 -3.56 13.99 -6.12
CA LEU A 179 -4.66 14.22 -5.19
C LEU A 179 -4.37 13.47 -3.88
N PHE A 180 -4.58 14.15 -2.75
CA PHE A 180 -4.59 13.59 -1.41
C PHE A 180 -6.02 13.63 -0.88
N ARG A 181 -6.71 12.49 -0.94
CA ARG A 181 -8.11 12.36 -0.52
C ARG A 181 -8.20 12.11 0.99
N THR A 182 -7.82 13.11 1.79
CA THR A 182 -7.57 12.91 3.23
C THR A 182 -8.78 12.40 4.02
N SER A 183 -10.01 12.60 3.56
CA SER A 183 -11.20 12.07 4.22
C SER A 183 -11.65 10.68 3.74
N ASP A 184 -11.11 10.18 2.62
CA ASP A 184 -11.73 9.09 1.85
C ASP A 184 -11.22 7.70 2.28
N SER A 185 -11.08 7.47 3.60
CA SER A 185 -10.87 6.12 4.16
C SER A 185 -11.92 5.13 3.62
N GLU A 186 -11.65 3.83 3.67
CA GLU A 186 -12.43 2.77 3.00
C GLU A 186 -13.96 2.93 3.19
N VAL A 187 -14.37 3.24 4.42
CA VAL A 187 -15.79 3.48 4.79
C VAL A 187 -16.02 4.87 5.39
N GLY A 188 -15.20 5.84 4.96
CA GLY A 188 -15.28 7.24 5.34
C GLY A 188 -14.61 7.59 6.67
N SER A 189 -14.72 8.86 7.03
CA SER A 189 -14.08 9.47 8.20
C SER A 189 -14.98 10.52 8.83
N THR A 190 -14.79 10.81 10.13
CA THR A 190 -15.51 11.91 10.80
C THR A 190 -14.81 13.25 10.61
N ASP A 191 -13.49 13.24 10.50
CA ASP A 191 -12.70 14.45 10.25
C ASP A 191 -11.38 14.12 9.52
N SER A 192 -10.83 15.12 8.84
CA SER A 192 -9.50 15.05 8.23
C SER A 192 -8.89 16.43 8.13
N SER A 193 -7.56 16.48 7.98
CA SER A 193 -6.81 17.71 7.74
C SER A 193 -5.77 17.51 6.66
N ILE A 194 -5.46 18.60 5.94
CA ILE A 194 -4.33 18.67 5.03
C ILE A 194 -3.62 20.01 5.16
N ARG A 195 -2.29 19.98 5.07
CA ARG A 195 -1.39 21.12 4.94
C ARG A 195 -0.38 20.84 3.82
N ILE A 196 -0.31 21.76 2.87
CA ILE A 196 0.60 21.73 1.71
C ILE A 196 1.65 22.82 1.90
N ASP A 197 2.92 22.42 1.95
CA ASP A 197 4.08 23.31 2.04
C ASP A 197 5.01 23.08 0.85
N ALA A 198 4.90 23.94 -0.16
CA ALA A 198 5.72 23.87 -1.36
C ALA A 198 7.21 24.23 -1.09
N ALA A 199 7.50 25.01 -0.05
CA ALA A 199 8.87 25.41 0.27
C ALA A 199 9.65 24.23 0.85
N SER A 200 9.03 23.44 1.74
CA SER A 200 9.62 22.22 2.28
C SER A 200 9.36 20.98 1.42
N ARG A 201 8.63 21.11 0.30
CA ARG A 201 8.18 20.00 -0.55
C ARG A 201 7.44 18.93 0.26
N THR A 202 6.56 19.36 1.16
CA THR A 202 5.86 18.47 2.09
C THR A 202 4.34 18.63 1.97
N VAL A 203 3.62 17.51 2.04
CA VAL A 203 2.18 17.46 2.31
C VAL A 203 1.98 16.69 3.61
N SER A 204 1.22 17.21 4.55
CA SER A 204 0.98 16.57 5.86
C SER A 204 -0.46 16.72 6.28
N GLY A 205 -0.90 15.91 7.24
CA GLY A 205 -2.27 15.98 7.70
C GLY A 205 -2.65 14.81 8.59
N SER A 206 -3.96 14.59 8.71
CA SER A 206 -4.52 13.51 9.49
C SER A 206 -5.89 13.07 9.00
N VAL A 207 -6.32 11.88 9.41
CA VAL A 207 -7.70 11.41 9.26
C VAL A 207 -8.16 10.72 10.54
N THR A 208 -9.36 11.04 11.00
CA THR A 208 -10.01 10.39 12.14
C THR A 208 -11.08 9.45 11.61
N SER A 209 -10.84 8.15 11.74
CA SER A 209 -11.55 7.10 11.01
C SER A 209 -11.84 5.88 11.90
N GLY A 210 -12.50 4.89 11.30
CA GLY A 210 -13.04 3.71 11.98
C GLY A 210 -14.15 3.07 11.17
N ASN A 211 -15.35 3.01 11.76
CA ASN A 211 -16.59 2.51 11.15
C ASN A 211 -16.49 1.09 10.59
N PHE A 212 -15.63 0.27 11.20
CA PHE A 212 -15.45 -1.13 10.85
C PHE A 212 -16.73 -1.93 11.07
N CYS A 213 -17.24 -2.54 10.01
CA CYS A 213 -18.57 -3.15 9.98
C CYS A 213 -19.72 -2.19 10.37
N GLY A 214 -19.54 -0.86 10.39
CA GLY A 214 -20.59 0.04 10.92
C GLY A 214 -21.86 0.08 10.07
N TYR A 215 -21.78 -0.32 8.80
CA TYR A 215 -22.97 -0.54 7.97
C TYR A 215 -23.78 -1.80 8.34
N LEU A 216 -23.22 -2.69 9.17
CA LEU A 216 -23.89 -3.90 9.68
C LEU A 216 -24.45 -3.69 11.09
N ALA A 217 -23.83 -2.84 11.90
CA ALA A 217 -24.25 -2.61 13.29
C ALA A 217 -24.04 -1.14 13.69
N GLU A 218 -25.07 -0.52 14.27
CA GLU A 218 -25.07 0.91 14.59
C GLU A 218 -24.09 1.29 15.70
N ASP A 219 -23.88 0.39 16.66
CA ASP A 219 -22.90 0.52 17.75
C ASP A 219 -21.44 0.50 17.26
N ARG A 220 -21.19 0.16 15.99
CA ARG A 220 -19.85 0.19 15.37
C ARG A 220 -19.63 1.41 14.48
N ARG A 221 -20.62 2.31 14.35
CA ARG A 221 -20.54 3.51 13.48
C ARG A 221 -19.85 4.66 14.17
N GLU A 222 -18.57 4.49 14.44
CA GLU A 222 -17.78 5.49 15.15
C GLU A 222 -16.33 5.52 14.65
N SER A 223 -15.64 6.62 14.93
CA SER A 223 -14.20 6.70 14.78
C SER A 223 -13.53 6.24 16.06
N TYR A 224 -12.48 5.45 15.96
CA TYR A 224 -11.72 4.96 17.11
C TYR A 224 -10.21 5.10 16.93
N TYR A 225 -9.75 5.71 15.83
CA TYR A 225 -8.35 6.11 15.66
C TYR A 225 -8.23 7.42 14.87
N THR A 226 -7.08 8.07 15.03
CA THR A 226 -6.60 9.12 14.14
C THR A 226 -5.25 8.68 13.56
N LEU A 227 -5.13 8.70 12.24
CA LEU A 227 -3.87 8.49 11.54
C LEU A 227 -3.30 9.85 11.12
N HIS A 228 -2.05 10.11 11.46
CA HIS A 228 -1.28 11.26 11.01
C HIS A 228 -0.33 10.83 9.90
N PHE A 229 -0.12 11.69 8.90
CA PHE A 229 0.83 11.44 7.82
C PHE A 229 1.69 12.66 7.50
N VAL A 230 2.87 12.38 6.94
CA VAL A 230 3.71 13.37 6.29
C VAL A 230 4.36 12.77 5.06
N ALA A 231 4.17 13.42 3.91
CA ALA A 231 4.67 13.04 2.60
C ALA A 231 5.72 14.07 2.14
N GLU A 232 6.90 13.61 1.78
CA GLU A 232 8.02 14.44 1.32
C GLU A 232 8.45 14.05 -0.10
N PHE A 233 8.55 15.06 -0.97
CA PHE A 233 8.81 14.90 -2.39
C PHE A 233 10.26 15.19 -2.75
N ASP A 234 10.81 14.42 -3.69
CA ASP A 234 12.19 14.59 -4.16
C ASP A 234 12.37 15.82 -5.07
N GLN A 235 11.27 16.37 -5.58
CA GLN A 235 11.28 17.50 -6.49
C GLN A 235 10.25 18.58 -6.12
N PRO A 236 10.44 19.83 -6.59
CA PRO A 236 9.49 20.91 -6.35
C PRO A 236 8.10 20.61 -6.92
N PHE A 237 7.08 21.13 -6.24
CA PHE A 237 5.70 21.16 -6.73
C PHE A 237 5.07 22.52 -6.47
N GLN A 238 3.94 22.77 -7.12
CA GLN A 238 3.07 23.91 -6.89
C GLN A 238 1.88 23.51 -6.02
N VAL A 239 1.39 24.44 -5.22
CA VAL A 239 0.13 24.28 -4.50
C VAL A 239 -1.00 24.34 -5.53
N GLY A 240 -1.71 23.23 -5.69
CA GLY A 240 -2.91 23.19 -6.51
C GLY A 240 -4.09 23.83 -5.79
N GLY A 241 -4.41 23.29 -4.60
CA GLY A 241 -5.47 23.81 -3.74
C GLY A 241 -6.03 22.74 -2.80
N THR A 242 -7.16 23.06 -2.18
CA THR A 242 -7.93 22.13 -1.33
C THR A 242 -9.38 22.04 -1.80
N TRP A 243 -10.08 21.00 -1.36
CA TRP A 243 -11.52 20.88 -1.58
C TRP A 243 -12.22 20.45 -0.29
N LYS A 244 -13.52 20.77 -0.23
CA LYS A 244 -14.44 20.30 0.80
C LYS A 244 -15.85 20.22 0.23
N ASP A 245 -16.49 19.07 0.40
CA ASP A 245 -17.81 18.75 -0.14
C ASP A 245 -17.86 19.07 -1.64
N ASP A 246 -18.69 20.02 -2.08
CA ASP A 246 -18.77 20.44 -3.49
C ASP A 246 -17.79 21.59 -3.84
N GLY A 247 -17.13 22.20 -2.86
CA GLY A 247 -16.30 23.38 -3.03
C GLY A 247 -14.83 23.06 -3.35
N VAL A 248 -14.24 23.85 -4.24
CA VAL A 248 -12.80 23.84 -4.56
C VAL A 248 -12.20 25.20 -4.22
N GLN A 249 -11.03 25.21 -3.59
CA GLN A 249 -10.27 26.40 -3.23
C GLN A 249 -8.88 26.33 -3.85
N ASN A 250 -8.74 26.90 -5.05
CA ASN A 250 -7.46 26.97 -5.75
C ASN A 250 -6.43 27.77 -4.95
N GLY A 251 -5.20 27.26 -4.86
CA GLY A 251 -4.09 27.88 -4.13
C GLY A 251 -4.20 27.82 -2.60
N ALA A 252 -5.27 27.24 -2.03
CA ALA A 252 -5.36 27.01 -0.60
C ALA A 252 -4.30 26.00 -0.15
N THR A 253 -3.58 26.31 0.92
CA THR A 253 -2.52 25.47 1.48
C THR A 253 -3.00 24.61 2.65
N GLN A 254 -4.20 24.85 3.16
CA GLN A 254 -4.78 24.13 4.29
C GLN A 254 -6.26 23.84 4.03
N GLY A 255 -6.73 22.72 4.54
CA GLY A 255 -8.11 22.27 4.37
C GLY A 255 -8.44 21.12 5.34
N GLY A 256 -9.70 20.71 5.35
CA GLY A 256 -10.15 19.62 6.20
C GLY A 256 -11.67 19.42 6.20
N GLY A 257 -12.08 18.35 6.88
CA GLY A 257 -13.45 17.85 6.93
C GLY A 257 -13.52 16.34 6.70
N GLY A 258 -14.56 15.71 7.22
CA GLY A 258 -14.83 14.28 7.01
C GLY A 258 -15.98 14.02 6.04
N THR A 259 -16.18 12.75 5.72
CA THR A 259 -17.34 12.29 4.94
C THR A 259 -18.58 12.09 5.82
N SER A 260 -18.40 11.88 7.13
CA SER A 260 -19.32 11.17 8.04
C SER A 260 -19.54 9.70 7.65
N TYR A 261 -20.27 8.96 8.50
CA TYR A 261 -20.70 7.58 8.24
C TYR A 261 -22.15 7.47 7.77
N GLY A 262 -22.85 8.60 7.61
CA GLY A 262 -24.28 8.63 7.31
C GLY A 262 -25.14 7.87 8.35
N THR A 263 -26.43 7.72 8.07
CA THR A 263 -27.39 7.05 8.97
C THR A 263 -27.35 5.53 8.90
N ARG A 264 -26.63 4.96 7.93
CA ARG A 264 -26.54 3.52 7.68
C ARG A 264 -25.10 3.00 7.63
N GLY A 265 -24.13 3.74 8.16
CA GLY A 265 -22.71 3.37 8.12
C GLY A 265 -22.08 3.47 6.72
N HIS A 266 -22.73 4.19 5.79
CA HIS A 266 -22.24 4.50 4.45
C HIS A 266 -21.95 6.00 4.34
N PRO A 267 -20.75 6.38 3.89
CA PRO A 267 -20.46 7.77 3.57
C PRO A 267 -21.46 8.33 2.55
N PRO A 268 -22.12 9.47 2.83
CA PRO A 268 -22.96 10.14 1.86
C PRO A 268 -22.14 10.67 0.67
N ALA A 269 -22.70 10.59 -0.53
CA ALA A 269 -22.11 11.21 -1.71
C ALA A 269 -22.06 12.74 -1.56
N GLY A 270 -21.08 13.39 -2.19
CA GLY A 270 -20.92 14.84 -2.11
C GLY A 270 -20.23 15.34 -0.83
N LYS A 271 -19.77 14.43 0.05
CA LYS A 271 -19.06 14.76 1.28
C LYS A 271 -17.62 14.28 1.24
N GLY A 272 -16.72 15.08 1.77
CA GLY A 272 -15.30 14.76 1.87
C GLY A 272 -14.40 16.00 1.76
N ALA A 273 -13.10 15.81 1.95
CA ALA A 273 -12.09 16.84 1.90
C ALA A 273 -10.74 16.27 1.47
N GLY A 274 -9.89 17.17 1.00
CA GLY A 274 -8.53 16.85 0.61
C GLY A 274 -7.83 18.04 -0.03
N GLY A 275 -6.71 17.76 -0.70
CA GLY A 275 -6.02 18.76 -1.50
C GLY A 275 -5.14 18.13 -2.57
N TRP A 276 -4.61 18.95 -3.45
CA TRP A 276 -3.74 18.49 -4.51
C TRP A 276 -2.54 19.40 -4.72
N ILE A 277 -1.48 18.76 -5.19
CA ILE A 277 -0.28 19.43 -5.67
C ILE A 277 -0.17 19.23 -7.18
N SER A 278 0.53 20.15 -7.84
CA SER A 278 0.74 20.14 -9.28
C SER A 278 2.23 20.19 -9.60
N PHE A 279 2.66 19.42 -10.60
CA PHE A 279 4.04 19.45 -11.10
C PHE A 279 4.10 20.23 -12.40
N ALA A 280 5.16 21.03 -12.59
CA ALA A 280 5.34 21.80 -13.81
C ALA A 280 5.52 20.85 -15.02
N PRO A 281 5.02 21.23 -16.21
CA PRO A 281 5.28 20.48 -17.44
C PRO A 281 6.79 20.25 -17.64
N GLY A 282 7.19 19.02 -17.98
CA GLY A 282 8.60 18.63 -18.13
C GLY A 282 9.35 18.36 -16.81
N GLN A 283 8.72 18.58 -15.65
CA GLN A 283 9.24 18.19 -14.33
C GLN A 283 8.50 16.99 -13.73
N ALA A 284 7.43 16.52 -14.36
CA ALA A 284 6.58 15.45 -13.82
C ALA A 284 7.01 14.02 -14.20
N GLY A 285 8.17 13.86 -14.85
CA GLY A 285 8.59 12.59 -15.46
C GLY A 285 8.56 11.40 -14.50
N ALA A 286 9.21 11.51 -13.33
CA ALA A 286 9.12 10.55 -12.24
C ALA A 286 9.10 11.28 -10.90
N VAL A 287 7.92 11.44 -10.30
CA VAL A 287 7.73 12.03 -8.98
C VAL A 287 7.97 10.95 -7.93
N ASN A 288 9.00 11.08 -7.08
CA ASN A 288 9.17 10.18 -5.94
C ASN A 288 8.65 10.84 -4.65
N VAL A 289 7.96 10.05 -3.84
CA VAL A 289 7.45 10.46 -2.54
C VAL A 289 7.83 9.45 -1.47
N ARG A 290 8.24 9.93 -0.30
CA ARG A 290 8.37 9.13 0.93
C ARG A 290 7.35 9.62 1.94
N ILE A 291 6.67 8.72 2.61
CA ILE A 291 5.54 9.03 3.48
C ILE A 291 5.72 8.32 4.81
N GLY A 292 5.70 9.03 5.93
CA GLY A 292 5.60 8.42 7.26
C GLY A 292 4.20 8.54 7.81
N ILE A 293 3.75 7.52 8.54
CA ILE A 293 2.47 7.53 9.25
C ILE A 293 2.65 7.30 10.75
N SER A 294 1.68 7.73 11.56
CA SER A 294 1.62 7.49 13.01
C SER A 294 0.18 7.53 13.50
N TYR A 295 -0.18 6.64 14.42
CA TYR A 295 -1.45 6.70 15.15
C TYR A 295 -1.38 7.58 16.41
N VAL A 296 -0.22 8.16 16.71
CA VAL A 296 0.02 8.98 17.90
C VAL A 296 -0.15 10.46 17.58
N ASP A 297 0.70 11.01 16.71
CA ASP A 297 0.71 12.42 16.32
C ASP A 297 1.55 12.70 15.07
N ALA A 298 1.49 13.94 14.57
CA ALA A 298 2.25 14.40 13.42
C ALA A 298 3.78 14.36 13.64
N ALA A 299 4.25 14.53 14.89
CA ALA A 299 5.66 14.43 15.21
C ALA A 299 6.16 12.98 15.11
N GLY A 300 5.35 12.01 15.52
CA GLY A 300 5.58 10.58 15.33
C GLY A 300 5.65 10.20 13.87
N ALA A 301 4.71 10.69 13.04
CA ALA A 301 4.73 10.44 11.60
C ALA A 301 6.03 10.95 10.94
N ARG A 302 6.50 12.14 11.34
CA ARG A 302 7.78 12.70 10.89
C ARG A 302 8.98 11.89 11.39
N ALA A 303 9.00 11.52 12.67
CA ALA A 303 10.10 10.73 13.24
C ALA A 303 10.20 9.34 12.57
N ASN A 304 9.07 8.69 12.32
CA ASN A 304 9.01 7.42 11.59
C ASN A 304 9.56 7.57 10.16
N LEU A 305 9.17 8.65 9.45
CA LEU A 305 9.72 8.96 8.12
C LEU A 305 11.24 9.14 8.16
N ASP A 306 11.73 9.99 9.05
CA ASP A 306 13.16 10.34 9.10
C ASP A 306 14.02 9.13 9.50
N GLN A 307 13.50 8.22 10.33
CA GLN A 307 14.20 7.03 10.78
C GLN A 307 14.20 5.89 9.75
N GLU A 308 13.04 5.56 9.17
CA GLU A 308 12.89 4.38 8.29
C GLU A 308 13.06 4.71 6.81
N SER A 309 12.93 5.98 6.43
CA SER A 309 13.08 6.44 5.05
C SER A 309 13.66 7.85 4.99
N PRO A 310 14.92 8.05 5.45
CA PRO A 310 15.59 9.34 5.39
C PRO A 310 15.72 9.90 3.97
N ALA A 311 16.09 11.18 3.85
CA ALA A 311 16.27 11.84 2.56
C ALA A 311 17.25 11.06 1.67
N GLY A 312 16.81 10.73 0.45
CA GLY A 312 17.58 9.91 -0.50
C GLY A 312 17.23 8.42 -0.51
N THR A 313 16.40 7.92 0.41
CA THR A 313 15.87 6.54 0.32
C THR A 313 15.10 6.36 -0.99
N THR A 314 15.48 5.35 -1.77
CA THR A 314 14.87 5.05 -3.07
C THR A 314 13.75 4.01 -2.95
N LEU A 315 12.87 4.00 -3.94
CA LEU A 315 11.84 2.97 -4.07
C LEU A 315 12.47 1.58 -4.16
N GLU A 316 13.49 1.42 -5.00
CA GLU A 316 14.18 0.16 -5.24
C GLU A 316 14.81 -0.38 -3.96
N ALA A 317 15.47 0.48 -3.17
CA ALA A 317 16.07 0.09 -1.89
C ALA A 317 15.00 -0.37 -0.90
N THR A 318 13.85 0.32 -0.87
CA THR A 318 12.71 -0.05 -0.02
C THR A 318 12.14 -1.41 -0.43
N GLN A 319 11.82 -1.60 -1.71
CA GLN A 319 11.30 -2.86 -2.25
C GLN A 319 12.27 -4.03 -2.00
N ALA A 320 13.57 -3.81 -2.20
CA ALA A 320 14.59 -4.82 -1.94
C ALA A 320 14.68 -5.20 -0.45
N ALA A 321 14.64 -4.22 0.45
CA ALA A 321 14.65 -4.46 1.89
C ALA A 321 13.41 -5.27 2.34
N THR A 322 12.24 -4.94 1.80
CA THR A 322 10.97 -5.63 2.11
C THR A 322 10.95 -7.04 1.56
N ARG A 323 11.40 -7.26 0.31
CA ARG A 323 11.55 -8.60 -0.25
C ARG A 323 12.53 -9.45 0.56
N ALA A 324 13.64 -8.86 1.02
CA ALA A 324 14.60 -9.55 1.88
C ALA A 324 13.99 -9.93 3.24
N ALA A 325 13.15 -9.08 3.83
CA ALA A 325 12.40 -9.42 5.05
C ALA A 325 11.42 -10.57 4.82
N TRP A 326 10.70 -10.58 3.70
CA TRP A 326 9.83 -11.69 3.32
C TRP A 326 10.60 -12.99 3.08
N ASN A 327 11.73 -12.94 2.37
CA ASN A 327 12.58 -14.14 2.18
C ASN A 327 13.08 -14.73 3.49
N ARG A 328 13.47 -13.89 4.46
CA ARG A 328 13.83 -14.37 5.81
C ARG A 328 12.64 -14.99 6.53
N THR A 329 11.48 -14.35 6.45
CA THR A 329 10.26 -14.78 7.16
C THR A 329 9.69 -16.07 6.58
N LEU A 330 9.48 -16.12 5.27
CA LEU A 330 9.03 -17.34 4.56
C LEU A 330 10.06 -18.46 4.68
N GLY A 331 11.36 -18.11 4.75
CA GLY A 331 12.47 -19.05 4.89
C GLY A 331 12.54 -19.81 6.20
N GLN A 332 11.71 -19.45 7.19
CA GLN A 332 11.51 -20.21 8.43
C GLN A 332 10.81 -21.55 8.19
N VAL A 333 10.02 -21.65 7.11
CA VAL A 333 9.37 -22.90 6.70
C VAL A 333 9.78 -23.24 5.28
N ARG A 334 10.66 -24.24 5.13
CA ARG A 334 11.12 -24.71 3.82
C ARG A 334 10.43 -26.01 3.49
N ILE A 335 9.82 -26.07 2.31
CA ILE A 335 9.16 -27.26 1.78
C ILE A 335 9.96 -27.86 0.63
N ASP A 336 10.11 -29.19 0.65
CA ASP A 336 10.65 -29.99 -0.44
C ASP A 336 9.50 -30.64 -1.22
N GLY A 337 9.56 -30.58 -2.56
CA GLY A 337 8.53 -31.13 -3.44
C GLY A 337 7.33 -30.21 -3.66
N GLY A 338 6.26 -30.79 -4.23
CA GLY A 338 5.09 -30.06 -4.74
C GLY A 338 5.30 -29.50 -6.16
N THR A 339 4.19 -29.31 -6.89
CA THR A 339 4.22 -28.58 -8.16
C THR A 339 4.44 -27.07 -7.90
N PRO A 340 4.86 -26.28 -8.91
CA PRO A 340 4.94 -24.82 -8.77
C PRO A 340 3.66 -24.17 -8.23
N ASP A 341 2.49 -24.65 -8.68
CA ASP A 341 1.19 -24.16 -8.20
C ASP A 341 0.98 -24.45 -6.71
N LEU A 342 1.34 -25.65 -6.24
CA LEU A 342 1.20 -26.01 -4.82
C LEU A 342 2.16 -25.21 -3.93
N ARG A 343 3.37 -24.94 -4.42
CA ARG A 343 4.33 -24.06 -3.75
C ARG A 343 3.80 -22.63 -3.68
N THR A 344 3.18 -22.16 -4.76
CA THR A 344 2.55 -20.83 -4.80
C THR A 344 1.42 -20.73 -3.79
N VAL A 345 0.53 -21.71 -3.73
CA VAL A 345 -0.53 -21.77 -2.72
C VAL A 345 0.04 -21.77 -1.31
N PHE A 346 1.07 -22.57 -1.04
CA PHE A 346 1.68 -22.67 0.27
C PHE A 346 2.32 -21.36 0.73
N TYR A 347 3.25 -20.80 -0.05
CA TYR A 347 3.95 -19.57 0.34
C TYR A 347 3.04 -18.35 0.35
N THR A 348 2.02 -18.32 -0.51
CA THR A 348 1.00 -17.26 -0.46
C THR A 348 0.12 -17.36 0.79
N ALA A 349 -0.26 -18.57 1.21
CA ALA A 349 -0.99 -18.75 2.46
C ALA A 349 -0.14 -18.36 3.68
N LEU A 350 1.15 -18.72 3.68
CA LEU A 350 2.09 -18.31 4.73
C LEU A 350 2.29 -16.78 4.75
N TYR A 351 2.42 -16.16 3.58
CA TYR A 351 2.46 -14.69 3.44
C TYR A 351 1.22 -14.05 4.07
N HIS A 352 0.01 -14.49 3.71
CA HIS A 352 -1.23 -13.95 4.29
C HIS A 352 -1.35 -14.15 5.80
N ALA A 353 -0.88 -15.27 6.33
CA ALA A 353 -0.91 -15.55 7.77
C ALA A 353 0.00 -14.61 8.60
N LEU A 354 0.93 -13.92 7.95
CA LEU A 354 1.96 -13.07 8.56
C LEU A 354 1.82 -11.59 8.14
N LEU A 355 0.68 -11.20 7.57
CA LEU A 355 0.35 -9.79 7.32
C LEU A 355 -0.09 -9.07 8.58
N GLU A 356 -0.89 -9.74 9.41
CA GLU A 356 -1.49 -9.18 10.62
C GLU A 356 -1.46 -10.20 11.77
N PRO A 357 -1.42 -9.79 13.07
CA PRO A 357 -1.65 -8.45 13.64
C PRO A 357 -0.69 -7.35 13.12
N GLY A 358 -1.19 -6.14 12.91
CA GLY A 358 -0.40 -5.03 12.34
C GLY A 358 0.33 -4.21 13.40
N LEU A 359 1.56 -3.79 13.10
CA LEU A 359 2.33 -2.90 13.97
C LEU A 359 1.57 -1.59 14.22
N TYR A 360 1.57 -1.14 15.47
CA TYR A 360 0.75 0.00 15.93
C TYR A 360 1.54 1.07 16.69
N SER A 361 2.66 0.70 17.31
CA SER A 361 3.57 1.68 17.94
C SER A 361 4.45 2.38 16.92
N ASP A 362 4.72 3.67 17.15
CA ASP A 362 5.77 4.44 16.50
C ASP A 362 7.17 3.88 16.81
N ALA A 363 8.17 4.32 16.05
CA ALA A 363 9.55 3.86 16.21
C ALA A 363 10.17 4.29 17.55
N ASP A 364 9.64 5.34 18.19
CA ASP A 364 10.01 5.78 19.54
C ASP A 364 9.31 5.01 20.67
N GLY A 365 8.52 3.98 20.31
CA GLY A 365 7.77 3.13 21.22
C GLY A 365 6.48 3.75 21.76
N ARG A 366 6.06 4.94 21.31
CA ARG A 366 4.74 5.47 21.66
C ARG A 366 3.63 4.77 20.86
N TYR A 367 2.46 4.62 21.46
CA TYR A 367 1.26 4.16 20.78
C TYR A 367 0.01 4.76 21.43
N ARG A 368 -1.10 4.82 20.68
CA ARG A 368 -2.41 5.22 21.21
C ARG A 368 -3.04 4.03 21.93
N GLY A 369 -3.41 4.16 23.19
CA GLY A 369 -4.20 3.12 23.87
C GLY A 369 -5.66 3.16 23.43
N PHE A 370 -6.36 2.04 23.59
CA PHE A 370 -7.83 1.99 23.40
C PHE A 370 -8.61 2.75 24.48
N ASP A 371 -7.92 3.25 25.51
CA ASP A 371 -8.40 4.26 26.47
C ASP A 371 -8.27 5.70 25.94
N GLY A 372 -7.74 5.87 24.72
CA GLY A 372 -7.48 7.16 24.06
C GLY A 372 -6.18 7.85 24.50
N ALA A 373 -5.47 7.35 25.52
CA ALA A 373 -4.24 7.96 26.00
C ALA A 373 -3.02 7.58 25.15
N VAL A 374 -1.94 8.35 25.22
CA VAL A 374 -0.65 7.94 24.65
C VAL A 374 0.08 7.08 25.68
N HIS A 375 0.41 5.86 25.31
CA HIS A 375 1.22 4.93 26.10
C HIS A 375 2.60 4.76 25.48
N ARG A 376 3.49 4.08 26.20
CA ARG A 376 4.80 3.65 25.73
C ARG A 376 4.97 2.16 25.94
N LEU A 377 5.75 1.53 25.07
CA LEU A 377 6.15 0.14 25.23
C LEU A 377 6.70 -0.11 26.64
N SER A 378 6.25 -1.22 27.23
CA SER A 378 6.78 -1.66 28.53
C SER A 378 8.21 -2.17 28.39
N ALA A 379 8.94 -2.25 29.50
CA ALA A 379 10.29 -2.82 29.50
C ALA A 379 10.26 -4.26 28.93
N GLY A 380 11.10 -4.52 27.92
CA GLY A 380 11.17 -5.82 27.22
C GLY A 380 10.19 -5.98 26.07
N GLN A 381 9.23 -5.07 25.88
CA GLN A 381 8.33 -5.09 24.73
C GLN A 381 8.98 -4.39 23.53
N GLY A 382 9.15 -5.10 22.41
CA GLY A 382 9.76 -4.55 21.19
C GLY A 382 8.80 -3.77 20.30
N ALA A 383 7.51 -4.10 20.34
CA ALA A 383 6.47 -3.48 19.52
C ALA A 383 5.08 -3.61 20.17
N GLN A 384 4.19 -2.69 19.83
CA GLN A 384 2.75 -2.82 20.07
C GLN A 384 2.07 -3.15 18.75
N TYR A 385 1.21 -4.15 18.76
CA TYR A 385 0.38 -4.53 17.60
C TYR A 385 -1.11 -4.28 17.88
N ALA A 386 -1.89 -4.19 16.81
CA ALA A 386 -3.35 -4.06 16.80
C ALA A 386 -3.97 -5.01 15.75
N ASN A 387 -5.27 -4.86 15.46
CA ASN A 387 -6.00 -5.65 14.45
C ASN A 387 -6.09 -7.17 14.74
N TYR A 388 -6.31 -7.53 16.01
CA TYR A 388 -6.49 -8.93 16.39
C TYR A 388 -7.92 -9.42 16.08
N SER A 389 -8.11 -10.25 15.04
CA SER A 389 -9.38 -10.95 14.80
C SER A 389 -9.55 -12.17 15.71
N GLY A 390 -9.71 -11.92 17.01
CA GLY A 390 -9.59 -12.92 18.08
C GLY A 390 -10.44 -14.19 17.92
N TRP A 391 -11.61 -14.11 17.27
CA TRP A 391 -12.48 -15.28 17.04
C TRP A 391 -11.97 -16.24 15.95
N ASP A 392 -11.14 -15.74 15.02
CA ASP A 392 -10.57 -16.51 13.92
C ASP A 392 -9.16 -16.99 14.28
N VAL A 393 -8.29 -16.06 14.69
CA VAL A 393 -6.84 -16.29 14.76
C VAL A 393 -6.42 -17.29 15.83
N TYR A 394 -7.20 -17.43 16.91
CA TYR A 394 -6.90 -18.39 17.99
C TYR A 394 -6.97 -19.86 17.55
N ARG A 395 -7.57 -20.16 16.39
CA ARG A 395 -7.80 -21.54 15.93
C ARG A 395 -6.58 -22.15 15.27
N SER A 396 -5.76 -21.33 14.61
CA SER A 396 -4.59 -21.80 13.84
C SER A 396 -3.49 -20.77 13.69
N GLN A 397 -3.83 -19.50 13.40
CA GLN A 397 -2.84 -18.48 13.05
C GLN A 397 -1.96 -18.12 14.24
N LEU A 398 -2.52 -17.89 15.44
CA LEU A 398 -1.71 -17.59 16.62
C LEU A 398 -0.80 -18.76 17.02
N GLN A 399 -1.23 -20.01 16.83
CA GLN A 399 -0.38 -21.18 17.05
C GLN A 399 0.79 -21.23 16.06
N LEU A 400 0.53 -20.91 14.79
CA LEU A 400 1.57 -20.81 13.77
C LEU A 400 2.57 -19.69 14.12
N VAL A 401 2.07 -18.49 14.45
CA VAL A 401 2.93 -17.37 14.86
C VAL A 401 3.73 -17.74 16.11
N THR A 402 3.14 -18.39 17.11
CA THR A 402 3.88 -18.85 18.31
C THR A 402 5.01 -19.83 17.96
N LEU A 403 4.85 -20.64 16.91
CA LEU A 403 5.89 -21.58 16.47
C LEU A 403 7.02 -20.88 15.71
N LEU A 404 6.68 -19.88 14.90
CA LEU A 404 7.59 -19.20 13.98
C LEU A 404 8.28 -17.97 14.59
N ASP A 405 7.53 -17.20 15.36
CA ASP A 405 7.91 -15.90 15.90
C ASP A 405 7.39 -15.74 17.36
N PRO A 406 7.99 -16.44 18.34
CA PRO A 406 7.48 -16.49 19.73
C PRO A 406 7.75 -15.23 20.58
N GLN A 407 8.41 -14.20 20.04
CA GLN A 407 9.00 -13.08 20.79
C GLN A 407 8.10 -11.86 20.94
#